data_AF-A0A7X9HKA3-F1
#
_entry.id   AF-A0A7X9HKA3-F1
#
_cell.length_a   1.000
_cell.length_b   1.000
_cell.length_c   1.000
_cell.angle_alpha   90.00
_cell.angle_beta   90.00
_cell.angle_gamma   90.00
#
_symmetry.space_group_name_H-M   'P 1'
#
loop_
_entity.id
_entity.type
_entity.pdbx_description
1 polymer ?
#
loop_
_entity_poly.entity_id
_entity_poly.type
_entity_poly.pdbx_seq_one_letter_code
_entity_poly.pdbx_strand_id
1 'polypeptide(L)'
;HLTDYTIQYFKQIKKKYGDNWKRRTELRSFDNIEASRVVIANEKLYVNREEGFIGTGLRKDEYVCDCSDIDDIIVIRRDGHYLVTKVQEKAFVGKDILYAGVFNRNDTRTIYNVVYRDGKNGYNMVKRCALTGLTRDKEYTLTKGTPDSRILYLSVNPEGEAEVIRVTLNPKPRLRNLIFEFDFSTLAIKGRSSIGNVLTRHAIHKIVMKEKGASTLGGTHIWFDEEVGRLNTEERGHYLGEFFNGDKIVVYTRSGYCHTTSYDLSNHFEDDLIRIEKYTPSKVLSAVYYDAGQKYYYLKRFPAEAGEKPSRFIDENEASYVVLLMDAPLPRIEVRFGGKDKFRPPLVVNVADFIGVKSIKAKGKRLTTHKVDEITELEPLPPPPTTAPEQSYPASEKTDSVDNPATGIQMSLGFDDASK
;
A
#
# COMPACT_ATOMS: atom_id res chain seq x y z
N HIS A 1 -54.65 -24.90 -31.89
CA HIS A 1 -54.30 -26.06 -31.03
C HIS A 1 -52.93 -26.68 -31.29
N LEU A 2 -52.34 -26.62 -32.50
CA LEU A 2 -50.95 -27.07 -32.68
C LEU A 2 -49.95 -26.26 -31.84
N THR A 3 -50.16 -24.95 -31.73
CA THR A 3 -49.31 -24.06 -30.93
C THR A 3 -49.28 -24.46 -29.46
N ASP A 4 -50.45 -24.77 -28.87
CA ASP A 4 -50.56 -25.19 -27.47
C ASP A 4 -49.86 -26.53 -27.21
N TYR A 5 -50.02 -27.47 -28.15
CA TYR A 5 -49.34 -28.77 -28.11
C TYR A 5 -47.82 -28.59 -28.18
N THR A 6 -47.33 -27.76 -29.10
CA THR A 6 -45.90 -27.47 -29.24
C THR A 6 -45.33 -26.79 -27.99
N ILE A 7 -46.07 -25.85 -27.38
CA ILE A 7 -45.67 -25.22 -26.12
C ILE A 7 -45.57 -26.26 -24.99
N GLN A 8 -46.55 -27.17 -24.87
CA GLN A 8 -46.51 -28.23 -23.86
C GLN A 8 -45.34 -29.20 -24.10
N TYR A 9 -45.06 -29.55 -25.35
CA TYR A 9 -43.95 -30.41 -25.73
C TYR A 9 -42.59 -29.83 -25.28
N PHE A 10 -42.33 -28.55 -25.58
CA PHE A 10 -41.09 -27.89 -25.12
C PHE A 10 -41.02 -27.73 -23.59
N LYS A 11 -42.15 -27.48 -22.92
CA LYS A 11 -42.22 -27.44 -21.44
C LYS A 11 -41.87 -28.80 -20.83
N GLN A 12 -42.34 -29.92 -21.41
CA GLN A 12 -41.99 -31.26 -20.97
C GLN A 12 -40.51 -31.59 -21.18
N ILE A 13 -39.92 -31.21 -22.32
CA ILE A 13 -38.48 -31.37 -22.57
C ILE A 13 -37.67 -30.60 -21.51
N LYS A 14 -38.02 -29.34 -21.24
CA LYS A 14 -37.36 -28.53 -20.20
C LYS A 14 -37.47 -29.18 -18.82
N LYS A 15 -38.63 -29.75 -18.47
CA LYS A 15 -38.82 -30.44 -17.17
C LYS A 15 -38.04 -31.75 -17.08
N LYS A 16 -37.97 -32.52 -18.16
CA LYS A 16 -37.30 -33.84 -18.19
C LYS A 16 -35.78 -33.73 -18.18
N TYR A 17 -35.22 -32.69 -18.79
CA TYR A 17 -33.78 -32.55 -18.96
C TYR A 17 -33.17 -31.33 -18.24
N GLY A 18 -33.95 -30.32 -17.88
CA GLY A 18 -33.43 -29.05 -17.34
C GLY A 18 -32.69 -29.16 -16.01
N ASP A 19 -33.16 -30.02 -15.10
CA ASP A 19 -32.58 -30.13 -13.74
C ASP A 19 -31.16 -30.70 -13.74
N ASN A 20 -30.84 -31.56 -14.72
CA ASN A 20 -29.51 -32.15 -14.89
C ASN A 20 -28.50 -31.20 -15.55
N TRP A 21 -28.96 -30.10 -16.14
CA TRP A 21 -28.14 -29.18 -16.94
C TRP A 21 -28.34 -27.73 -16.48
N LYS A 22 -27.90 -27.44 -15.25
CA LYS A 22 -27.82 -26.05 -14.76
C LYS A 22 -26.85 -25.24 -15.63
N ARG A 23 -27.15 -23.95 -15.78
CA ARG A 23 -26.28 -23.00 -16.47
C ARG A 23 -24.90 -23.01 -15.80
N ARG A 24 -23.85 -23.27 -16.58
CA ARG A 24 -22.45 -23.27 -16.12
C ARG A 24 -21.77 -21.90 -16.26
N THR A 25 -22.45 -20.95 -16.91
CA THR A 25 -21.95 -19.60 -17.16
C THR A 25 -22.69 -18.60 -16.26
N GLU A 26 -21.95 -17.66 -15.69
CA GLU A 26 -22.50 -16.55 -14.93
C GLU A 26 -22.72 -15.34 -15.85
N LEU A 27 -23.82 -14.62 -15.63
CA LEU A 27 -24.08 -13.36 -16.32
C LEU A 27 -23.48 -12.24 -15.47
N ARG A 28 -22.30 -11.74 -15.85
CA ARG A 28 -21.71 -10.53 -15.27
C ARG A 28 -21.83 -9.37 -16.24
N SER A 29 -22.14 -8.20 -15.71
CA SER A 29 -22.06 -6.93 -16.43
C SER A 29 -20.60 -6.52 -16.53
N PHE A 30 -20.09 -6.44 -17.76
CA PHE A 30 -18.79 -5.82 -18.01
C PHE A 30 -18.97 -4.30 -17.99
N ASP A 31 -18.27 -3.61 -17.10
CA ASP A 31 -18.04 -2.18 -17.28
C ASP A 31 -17.13 -1.96 -18.50
N ASN A 32 -17.49 -0.99 -19.34
CA ASN A 32 -16.75 -0.63 -20.55
C ASN A 32 -15.27 -0.43 -20.21
N ILE A 33 -14.43 -1.32 -20.75
CA ILE A 33 -12.99 -1.24 -20.63
C ILE A 33 -12.54 -0.03 -21.46
N GLU A 34 -12.09 1.04 -20.81
CA GLU A 34 -11.24 2.03 -21.48
C GLU A 34 -9.94 1.31 -21.85
N ALA A 35 -9.86 0.83 -23.09
CA ALA A 35 -8.74 0.07 -23.67
C ALA A 35 -7.39 0.81 -23.66
N SER A 36 -7.31 1.99 -23.05
CA SER A 36 -6.10 2.81 -22.91
C SER A 36 -5.28 2.49 -21.66
N ARG A 37 -5.72 1.63 -20.73
CA ARG A 37 -5.02 1.44 -19.43
C ARG A 37 -4.14 0.20 -19.30
N VAL A 38 -4.10 -0.68 -20.30
CA VAL A 38 -3.25 -1.90 -20.28
C VAL A 38 -2.19 -1.77 -21.36
N VAL A 39 -1.24 -0.84 -21.19
CA VAL A 39 -0.03 -0.79 -22.00
C VAL A 39 1.16 -0.90 -21.08
N ILE A 40 1.99 -1.91 -21.32
CA ILE A 40 3.19 -2.19 -20.53
C ILE A 40 4.19 -1.07 -20.79
N ALA A 41 4.73 -0.46 -19.73
CA ALA A 41 5.78 0.55 -19.80
C ALA A 41 7.09 -0.09 -20.28
N ASN A 42 7.29 -0.10 -21.60
CA ASN A 42 8.44 -0.74 -22.26
C ASN A 42 9.53 0.25 -22.70
N GLU A 43 9.25 1.56 -22.66
CA GLU A 43 10.17 2.59 -23.15
C GLU A 43 10.79 3.40 -22.01
N LYS A 44 12.02 3.90 -22.25
CA LYS A 44 12.76 4.72 -21.29
C LYS A 44 12.74 6.18 -21.72
N LEU A 45 12.30 7.05 -20.82
CA LEU A 45 12.27 8.49 -21.04
C LEU A 45 13.61 9.12 -20.67
N TYR A 46 14.12 9.96 -21.57
CA TYR A 46 15.36 10.72 -21.37
C TYR A 46 15.11 12.22 -21.59
N VAL A 47 15.93 13.05 -20.96
CA VAL A 47 15.83 14.51 -21.03
C VAL A 47 17.21 15.16 -21.22
N ASN A 48 17.29 16.11 -22.14
CA ASN A 48 18.38 17.05 -22.26
C ASN A 48 17.91 18.43 -21.77
N ARG A 49 18.31 18.79 -20.55
CA ARG A 49 17.82 20.00 -19.86
C ARG A 49 18.37 21.30 -20.45
N GLU A 50 19.58 21.26 -21.01
CA GLU A 50 20.27 22.45 -21.55
C GLU A 50 19.75 22.80 -22.95
N GLU A 51 19.65 21.79 -23.82
CA GLU A 51 19.12 21.97 -25.17
C GLU A 51 17.59 22.03 -25.21
N GLY A 52 16.91 21.51 -24.18
CA GLY A 52 15.46 21.58 -24.04
C GLY A 52 14.71 20.47 -24.78
N PHE A 53 15.32 19.29 -24.90
CA PHE A 53 14.72 18.12 -25.54
C PHE A 53 14.30 17.05 -24.55
N ILE A 54 13.22 16.34 -24.87
CA ILE A 54 12.72 15.19 -24.12
C ILE A 54 12.27 14.10 -25.09
N GLY A 55 12.48 12.83 -24.73
CA GLY A 55 12.01 11.71 -25.54
C GLY A 55 12.75 10.41 -25.29
N THR A 56 12.34 9.37 -25.99
CA THR A 56 12.87 8.00 -25.81
C THR A 56 14.11 7.72 -26.69
N GLY A 57 14.37 8.59 -27.68
CA GLY A 57 15.54 8.53 -28.57
C GLY A 57 16.82 9.14 -27.98
N LEU A 58 16.74 9.87 -26.87
CA LEU A 58 17.84 10.62 -26.24
C LEU A 58 18.69 9.73 -25.30
N ARG A 59 19.09 8.53 -25.76
CA ARG A 59 19.76 7.51 -24.92
C ARG A 59 21.11 7.93 -24.32
N LYS A 60 21.68 9.04 -24.79
CA LYS A 60 22.96 9.59 -24.30
C LYS A 60 22.77 10.64 -23.20
N ASP A 61 21.53 11.07 -22.99
CA ASP A 61 21.18 12.13 -22.04
C ASP A 61 20.67 11.57 -20.71
N GLU A 62 20.20 12.44 -19.81
CA GLU A 62 19.76 12.08 -18.47
C GLU A 62 18.52 11.17 -18.52
N TYR A 63 18.60 10.00 -17.90
CA TYR A 63 17.46 9.10 -17.72
C TYR A 63 16.48 9.66 -16.68
N VAL A 64 15.19 9.64 -16.98
CA VAL A 64 14.12 10.16 -16.12
C VAL A 64 13.33 9.03 -15.47
N CYS A 65 12.61 8.24 -16.27
CA CYS A 65 11.75 7.15 -15.81
C CYS A 65 11.36 6.21 -16.96
N ASP A 66 10.75 5.08 -16.65
CA ASP A 66 10.09 4.23 -17.63
C ASP A 66 8.70 4.81 -17.98
N CYS A 67 8.29 4.66 -19.24
CA CYS A 67 7.02 5.17 -19.78
C CYS A 67 6.49 4.27 -20.92
N SER A 68 5.21 4.41 -21.22
CA SER A 68 4.55 3.85 -22.39
C SER A 68 4.41 4.90 -23.50
N ASP A 69 4.33 4.44 -24.75
CA ASP A 69 4.06 5.24 -25.94
C ASP A 69 2.74 6.05 -25.88
N ILE A 70 1.79 5.64 -25.05
CA ILE A 70 0.52 6.34 -24.85
C ILE A 70 0.53 7.33 -23.68
N ASP A 71 1.58 7.30 -22.85
CA ASP A 71 1.68 8.15 -21.67
C ASP A 71 1.80 9.64 -22.02
N ASP A 72 1.35 10.45 -21.08
CA ASP A 72 1.54 11.90 -21.10
C ASP A 72 2.74 12.26 -20.23
N ILE A 73 3.58 13.17 -20.72
CA ILE A 73 4.78 13.63 -20.01
C ILE A 73 4.58 15.10 -19.64
N ILE A 74 4.69 15.42 -18.35
CA ILE A 74 4.71 16.80 -17.88
C ILE A 74 6.14 17.31 -17.85
N VAL A 75 6.34 18.53 -18.34
CA VAL A 75 7.63 19.23 -18.30
C VAL A 75 7.44 20.58 -17.63
N ILE A 76 8.29 20.88 -16.65
CA ILE A 76 8.30 22.17 -15.93
C ILE A 76 9.65 22.83 -16.16
N ARG A 77 9.63 24.07 -16.64
CA ARG A 77 10.81 24.90 -16.92
C ARG A 77 11.10 25.89 -15.80
N ARG A 78 12.32 26.40 -15.79
CA ARG A 78 12.83 27.36 -14.79
C ARG A 78 12.17 28.73 -14.82
N ASP A 79 11.68 29.17 -15.97
CA ASP A 79 10.87 30.38 -16.15
C ASP A 79 9.45 30.24 -15.54
N GLY A 80 9.09 29.01 -15.13
CA GLY A 80 7.80 28.68 -14.53
C GLY A 80 6.72 28.29 -15.54
N HIS A 81 7.06 28.19 -16.82
CA HIS A 81 6.19 27.58 -17.81
C HIS A 81 6.23 26.05 -17.70
N TYR A 82 5.09 25.43 -17.97
CA TYR A 82 4.97 23.98 -18.01
C TYR A 82 3.97 23.57 -19.09
N LEU A 83 4.18 22.37 -19.62
CA LEU A 83 3.30 21.78 -20.63
C LEU A 83 3.24 20.27 -20.43
N VAL A 84 2.20 19.67 -21.01
CA VAL A 84 2.07 18.21 -21.11
C VAL A 84 2.19 17.83 -22.57
N THR A 85 3.04 16.87 -22.90
CA THR A 85 3.22 16.39 -24.27
C THR A 85 3.18 14.87 -24.32
N LYS A 86 2.91 14.30 -25.49
CA LYS A 86 2.93 12.84 -25.67
C LYS A 86 4.38 12.34 -25.72
N VAL A 87 4.62 11.10 -25.30
CA VAL A 87 5.91 10.43 -25.56
C VAL A 87 6.23 10.41 -27.07
N GLN A 88 7.44 10.85 -27.40
CA GLN A 88 7.99 10.93 -28.76
C GLN A 88 9.49 10.57 -28.72
N GLU A 89 10.09 10.26 -29.87
CA GLU A 89 11.53 9.98 -29.94
C GLU A 89 12.38 11.19 -29.50
N LYS A 90 12.00 12.40 -29.96
CA LYS A 90 12.64 13.66 -29.61
C LYS A 90 11.66 14.82 -29.80
N ALA A 91 11.23 15.44 -28.71
CA ALA A 91 10.39 16.62 -28.69
C ALA A 91 11.14 17.81 -28.07
N PHE A 92 10.97 19.01 -28.64
CA PHE A 92 11.48 20.25 -28.04
C PHE A 92 10.41 20.86 -27.14
N VAL A 93 10.75 21.10 -25.88
CA VAL A 93 9.82 21.58 -24.83
C VAL A 93 10.28 22.88 -24.18
N GLY A 94 11.37 23.47 -24.70
CA GLY A 94 11.99 24.68 -24.18
C GLY A 94 13.19 24.39 -23.27
N LYS A 95 14.09 25.36 -23.17
CA LYS A 95 15.35 25.26 -22.41
C LYS A 95 15.14 25.38 -20.90
N ASP A 96 16.16 25.02 -20.11
CA ASP A 96 16.16 25.11 -18.65
C ASP A 96 15.05 24.26 -17.99
N ILE A 97 14.96 22.99 -18.38
CA ILE A 97 14.00 22.04 -17.80
C ILE A 97 14.37 21.75 -16.34
N LEU A 98 13.46 22.05 -15.41
CA LEU A 98 13.60 21.73 -13.99
C LEU A 98 13.07 20.35 -13.65
N TYR A 99 11.96 19.94 -14.27
CA TYR A 99 11.34 18.65 -14.01
C TYR A 99 10.71 18.07 -15.26
N ALA A 100 10.79 16.75 -15.39
CA ALA A 100 10.13 15.95 -16.40
C ALA A 100 9.66 14.64 -15.75
N GLY A 101 8.50 14.12 -16.15
CA GLY A 101 8.00 12.84 -15.66
C GLY A 101 6.66 12.46 -16.25
N VAL A 102 6.25 11.21 -16.05
CA VAL A 102 4.93 10.72 -16.47
C VAL A 102 3.83 11.47 -15.70
N PHE A 103 2.79 11.88 -16.42
CA PHE A 103 1.69 12.69 -15.95
C PHE A 103 0.37 11.94 -16.05
N ASN A 104 -0.32 11.80 -14.92
CA ASN A 104 -1.66 11.26 -14.88
C ASN A 104 -2.67 12.42 -14.76
N ARG A 105 -3.55 12.55 -15.78
CA ARG A 105 -4.51 13.68 -15.87
C ARG A 105 -5.46 13.78 -14.68
N ASN A 106 -5.78 12.65 -14.06
CA ASN A 106 -6.72 12.54 -12.95
C ASN A 106 -6.02 12.49 -11.58
N ASP A 107 -4.70 12.67 -11.53
CA ASP A 107 -3.95 12.62 -10.29
C ASP A 107 -4.08 13.93 -9.51
N THR A 108 -4.81 13.86 -8.40
CA THR A 108 -4.94 14.94 -7.41
C THR A 108 -3.99 14.78 -6.22
N ARG A 109 -3.27 13.65 -6.13
CA ARG A 109 -2.39 13.31 -5.01
C ARG A 109 -1.00 13.88 -5.18
N THR A 110 -0.46 13.88 -6.40
CA THR A 110 0.84 14.51 -6.66
C THR A 110 0.78 16.01 -6.42
N ILE A 111 1.43 16.47 -5.35
CA ILE A 111 1.53 17.88 -4.99
C ILE A 111 2.88 18.43 -5.40
N TYR A 112 2.83 19.57 -6.07
CA TYR A 112 4.00 20.34 -6.45
C TYR A 112 4.20 21.42 -5.39
N ASN A 113 5.29 21.31 -4.65
CA ASN A 113 5.74 22.31 -3.70
C ASN A 113 6.69 23.26 -4.46
N VAL A 114 6.28 24.52 -4.58
CA VAL A 114 6.95 25.49 -5.45
C VAL A 114 7.31 26.75 -4.68
N VAL A 115 8.56 27.18 -4.78
CA VAL A 115 8.99 28.54 -4.45
C VAL A 115 9.42 29.23 -5.74
N TYR A 116 8.83 30.38 -6.03
CA TYR A 116 9.16 31.15 -7.22
C TYR A 116 9.27 32.64 -6.93
N ARG A 117 10.05 33.35 -7.73
CA ARG A 117 10.11 34.82 -7.74
C ARG A 117 9.18 35.34 -8.82
N ASP A 118 8.27 36.24 -8.45
CA ASP A 118 7.35 36.89 -9.38
C ASP A 118 8.05 38.05 -10.08
N GLY A 119 8.46 37.85 -11.32
CA GLY A 119 9.23 38.80 -12.11
C GLY A 119 10.66 39.06 -11.62
N LYS A 120 11.33 40.04 -12.24
CA LYS A 120 12.76 40.35 -11.95
C LYS A 120 13.00 40.84 -10.53
N ASN A 121 12.11 41.71 -10.02
CA ASN A 121 12.25 42.41 -8.74
C ASN A 121 11.06 42.18 -7.78
N GLY A 122 10.15 41.25 -8.09
CA GLY A 122 9.00 41.01 -7.21
C GLY A 122 9.31 40.10 -6.03
N TYR A 123 8.25 39.72 -5.33
CA TYR A 123 8.34 38.92 -4.11
C TYR A 123 8.58 37.44 -4.42
N ASN A 124 9.17 36.75 -3.45
CA ASN A 124 9.27 35.30 -3.50
C ASN A 124 8.00 34.72 -2.89
N MET A 125 7.31 33.95 -3.70
CA MET A 125 6.04 33.31 -3.41
C MET A 125 6.30 31.84 -3.16
N VAL A 126 5.46 31.24 -2.31
CA VAL A 126 5.45 29.81 -2.02
C VAL A 126 4.04 29.27 -2.16
N LYS A 127 3.90 28.11 -2.80
CA LYS A 127 2.60 27.43 -2.93
C LYS A 127 2.74 25.91 -3.00
N ARG A 128 1.65 25.26 -2.65
CA ARG A 128 1.41 23.83 -2.83
C ARG A 128 0.23 23.68 -3.78
N CYS A 129 0.43 22.99 -4.90
CA CYS A 129 -0.65 22.79 -5.85
C CYS A 129 -0.62 21.43 -6.53
N ALA A 130 -1.81 20.89 -6.78
CA ALA A 130 -2.01 19.76 -7.69
C ALA A 130 -2.18 20.29 -9.14
N LEU A 131 -1.59 19.58 -10.09
CA LEU A 131 -1.70 19.89 -11.52
C LEU A 131 -2.65 18.87 -12.16
N THR A 132 -3.91 19.23 -12.33
CA THR A 132 -4.94 18.34 -12.89
C THR A 132 -5.51 18.92 -14.19
N GLY A 133 -6.12 18.07 -15.03
CA GLY A 133 -6.94 18.52 -16.16
C GLY A 133 -6.20 19.43 -17.16
N LEU A 134 -4.99 19.04 -17.55
CA LEU A 134 -4.17 19.77 -18.52
C LEU A 134 -4.43 19.24 -19.94
N THR A 135 -4.53 20.16 -20.90
CA THR A 135 -4.57 19.83 -22.33
C THR A 135 -3.16 19.65 -22.88
N ARG A 136 -2.95 18.65 -23.73
CA ARG A 136 -1.68 18.40 -24.42
C ARG A 136 -1.24 19.62 -25.24
N ASP A 137 0.08 19.80 -25.30
CA ASP A 137 0.83 20.78 -26.08
C ASP A 137 0.41 22.24 -25.88
N LYS A 138 -0.38 22.49 -24.83
CA LYS A 138 -0.74 23.82 -24.37
C LYS A 138 0.19 24.21 -23.24
N GLU A 139 0.74 25.41 -23.35
CA GLU A 139 1.63 25.97 -22.35
C GLU A 139 0.84 26.67 -21.24
N TYR A 140 1.23 26.40 -20.00
CA TYR A 140 0.67 26.98 -18.78
C TYR A 140 1.78 27.57 -17.93
N THR A 141 1.42 28.33 -16.88
CA THR A 141 2.39 28.99 -16.01
C THR A 141 2.11 28.67 -14.54
N LEU A 142 3.14 28.27 -13.79
CA LEU A 142 3.09 28.02 -12.35
C LEU A 142 3.22 29.30 -11.53
N THR A 143 3.76 30.36 -12.11
CA THR A 143 3.86 31.68 -11.46
C THR A 143 2.61 32.51 -11.73
N LYS A 144 2.63 33.80 -11.37
CA LYS A 144 1.54 34.74 -11.70
C LYS A 144 1.51 35.11 -13.19
N GLY A 145 2.53 34.74 -13.96
CA GLY A 145 2.67 35.11 -15.37
C GLY A 145 3.34 36.46 -15.61
N THR A 146 3.96 37.08 -14.58
CA THR A 146 4.76 38.28 -14.80
C THR A 146 6.06 37.93 -15.55
N PRO A 147 6.49 38.73 -16.54
CA PRO A 147 7.76 38.51 -17.25
C PRO A 147 8.96 38.47 -16.30
N ASP A 148 9.97 37.67 -16.63
CA ASP A 148 11.18 37.41 -15.81
C ASP A 148 10.93 36.69 -14.47
N SER A 149 9.77 36.04 -14.34
CA SER A 149 9.52 35.11 -13.24
C SER A 149 10.46 33.92 -13.29
N ARG A 150 10.80 33.37 -12.11
CA ARG A 150 11.72 32.22 -12.02
C ARG A 150 11.37 31.32 -10.86
N ILE A 151 11.32 30.01 -11.10
CA ILE A 151 11.23 29.00 -10.05
C ILE A 151 12.60 28.89 -9.37
N LEU A 152 12.60 29.02 -8.04
CA LEU A 152 13.78 28.94 -7.18
C LEU A 152 13.90 27.58 -6.51
N TYR A 153 12.77 26.92 -6.26
CA TYR A 153 12.69 25.59 -5.68
C TYR A 153 11.44 24.88 -6.19
N LEU A 154 11.61 23.61 -6.55
CA LEU A 154 10.55 22.72 -6.99
C LEU A 154 10.82 21.33 -6.42
N SER A 155 9.79 20.76 -5.83
CA SER A 155 9.72 19.38 -5.37
C SER A 155 8.40 18.80 -5.84
N VAL A 156 8.46 17.56 -6.33
CA VAL A 156 7.31 16.82 -6.83
C VAL A 156 7.08 15.67 -5.86
N ASN A 157 5.95 15.71 -5.18
CA ASN A 157 5.66 14.89 -4.03
C ASN A 157 4.40 14.05 -4.33
N PRO A 158 4.56 12.80 -4.79
CA PRO A 158 3.44 11.93 -5.20
C PRO A 158 2.40 11.73 -4.10
N GLU A 159 2.83 11.71 -2.83
CA GLU A 159 1.96 11.53 -1.67
C GLU A 159 1.63 12.85 -0.98
N GLY A 160 1.83 13.97 -1.66
CA GLY A 160 1.66 15.29 -1.08
C GLY A 160 2.52 15.50 0.15
N GLU A 161 3.74 14.96 0.16
CA GLU A 161 4.72 15.24 1.20
C GLU A 161 4.93 16.75 1.38
N ALA A 162 5.14 17.15 2.63
CA ALA A 162 5.41 18.54 3.00
C ALA A 162 6.76 18.66 3.69
N GLU A 163 7.80 18.88 2.91
CA GLU A 163 9.16 19.04 3.41
C GLU A 163 9.39 20.35 4.17
N VAL A 164 10.47 20.37 4.96
CA VAL A 164 11.01 21.59 5.54
C VAL A 164 12.20 22.04 4.71
N ILE A 165 12.15 23.30 4.24
CA ILE A 165 13.24 23.91 3.47
C ILE A 165 13.99 24.94 4.31
N ARG A 166 15.30 25.01 4.10
CA ARG A 166 16.16 26.07 4.63
C ARG A 166 16.41 27.11 3.54
N VAL A 167 16.02 28.35 3.81
CA VAL A 167 16.12 29.48 2.88
C VAL A 167 17.25 30.40 3.34
N THR A 168 18.20 30.64 2.46
CA THR A 168 19.30 31.60 2.67
C THR A 168 19.06 32.84 1.82
N LEU A 169 19.01 34.01 2.45
CA LEU A 169 18.81 35.32 1.82
C LEU A 169 20.13 35.95 1.40
N ASN A 170 20.08 36.81 0.38
CA ASN A 170 21.21 37.65 0.01
C ASN A 170 21.49 38.68 1.12
N PRO A 171 22.76 38.89 1.52
CA PRO A 171 23.12 39.89 2.52
C PRO A 171 22.66 41.29 2.14
N LYS A 172 21.94 41.97 3.05
CA LYS A 172 21.55 43.37 2.93
C LYS A 172 21.80 44.12 4.23
N PRO A 173 22.20 45.41 4.20
CA PRO A 173 22.32 46.23 5.39
C PRO A 173 21.01 46.22 6.19
N ARG A 174 21.11 46.05 7.52
CA ARG A 174 19.99 45.94 8.48
C ARG A 174 19.21 44.61 8.50
N LEU A 175 19.56 43.62 7.68
CA LEU A 175 18.95 42.30 7.74
C LEU A 175 19.70 41.42 8.76
N ARG A 176 19.08 41.15 9.92
CA ARG A 176 19.71 40.37 11.01
C ARG A 176 19.64 38.86 10.79
N ASN A 177 18.54 38.35 10.23
CA ASN A 177 18.32 36.92 10.01
C ASN A 177 18.47 36.61 8.52
N LEU A 178 19.63 36.09 8.12
CA LEU A 178 19.92 35.71 6.74
C LEU A 178 19.42 34.31 6.38
N ILE A 179 19.14 33.49 7.38
CA ILE A 179 18.75 32.09 7.22
C ILE A 179 17.51 31.87 8.05
N PHE A 180 16.50 31.24 7.44
CA PHE A 180 15.32 30.77 8.15
C PHE A 180 14.84 29.46 7.52
N GLU A 181 13.96 28.77 8.23
CA GLU A 181 13.35 27.53 7.78
C GLU A 181 11.88 27.77 7.50
N PHE A 182 11.36 27.07 6.50
CA PHE A 182 9.96 27.14 6.11
C PHE A 182 9.42 25.72 5.96
N ASP A 183 8.32 25.47 6.65
CA ASP A 183 7.62 24.19 6.63
C ASP A 183 6.44 24.27 5.66
N PHE A 184 6.45 23.45 4.61
CA PHE A 184 5.36 23.37 3.64
C PHE A 184 4.06 22.84 4.25
N SER A 185 4.08 22.14 5.39
CA SER A 185 2.88 21.57 6.03
C SER A 185 1.89 22.66 6.44
N THR A 186 2.42 23.86 6.73
CA THR A 186 1.65 25.06 7.09
C THR A 186 0.81 25.62 5.95
N LEU A 187 1.07 25.21 4.71
CA LEU A 187 0.34 25.66 3.52
C LEU A 187 -0.75 24.67 3.14
N ALA A 188 -1.95 25.21 2.92
CA ALA A 188 -3.04 24.48 2.29
C ALA A 188 -2.70 24.16 0.82
N ILE A 189 -3.06 22.95 0.38
CA ILE A 189 -3.00 22.53 -1.01
C ILE A 189 -4.12 23.26 -1.78
N LYS A 190 -3.76 24.00 -2.82
CA LYS A 190 -4.72 24.76 -3.67
C LYS A 190 -4.61 24.31 -5.13
N GLY A 191 -5.51 24.79 -5.98
CA GLY A 191 -5.46 24.52 -7.42
C GLY A 191 -4.30 25.25 -8.13
N ARG A 192 -4.00 24.84 -9.37
CA ARG A 192 -2.92 25.37 -10.21
C ARG A 192 -2.92 26.90 -10.39
N SER A 193 -4.11 27.52 -10.43
CA SER A 193 -4.32 28.97 -10.58
C SER A 193 -4.02 29.78 -9.31
N SER A 194 -3.72 29.12 -8.19
CA SER A 194 -3.35 29.79 -6.95
C SER A 194 -2.03 30.54 -7.10
N ILE A 195 -2.02 31.80 -6.66
CA ILE A 195 -0.84 32.66 -6.61
C ILE A 195 0.09 32.27 -5.44
N GLY A 196 -0.42 31.55 -4.44
CA GLY A 196 0.36 31.19 -3.25
C GLY A 196 0.47 32.31 -2.22
N ASN A 197 1.30 32.06 -1.21
CA ASN A 197 1.59 32.98 -0.10
C ASN A 197 2.96 33.64 -0.29
N VAL A 198 3.16 34.81 0.31
CA VAL A 198 4.47 35.48 0.28
C VAL A 198 5.41 34.75 1.24
N LEU A 199 6.49 34.17 0.72
CA LEU A 199 7.55 33.57 1.53
C LEU A 199 8.46 34.65 2.11
N THR A 200 8.94 35.55 1.24
CA THR A 200 9.82 36.66 1.65
C THR A 200 9.90 37.72 0.56
N ARG A 201 10.04 38.98 0.99
CA ARG A 201 10.28 40.13 0.09
C ARG A 201 11.76 40.31 -0.25
N HIS A 202 12.65 39.61 0.44
CA HIS A 202 14.10 39.73 0.24
C HIS A 202 14.59 38.77 -0.84
N ALA A 203 15.65 39.14 -1.56
CA ALA A 203 16.22 38.27 -2.57
C ALA A 203 16.82 37.01 -1.92
N ILE A 204 16.47 35.84 -2.47
CA ILE A 204 16.96 34.55 -2.00
C ILE A 204 18.27 34.21 -2.72
N HIS A 205 19.26 33.76 -1.95
CA HIS A 205 20.53 33.24 -2.45
C HIS A 205 20.42 31.77 -2.84
N LYS A 206 19.92 30.93 -1.93
CA LYS A 206 19.79 29.48 -2.12
C LYS A 206 18.67 28.91 -1.24
N ILE A 207 18.04 27.84 -1.72
CA ILE A 207 17.08 27.03 -0.97
C ILE A 207 17.63 25.60 -0.93
N VAL A 208 17.58 24.96 0.24
CA VAL A 208 18.02 23.57 0.44
C VAL A 208 16.95 22.81 1.22
N MET A 209 16.62 21.59 0.78
CA MET A 209 15.74 20.70 1.56
C MET A 209 16.46 20.25 2.83
N LYS A 210 15.87 20.49 3.99
CA LYS A 210 16.42 20.09 5.29
C LYS A 210 15.89 18.73 5.72
N GLU A 211 14.60 18.52 5.60
CA GLU A 211 13.91 17.32 6.07
C GLU A 211 12.85 16.90 5.05
N LYS A 212 12.80 15.61 4.70
CA LYS A 212 11.76 15.06 3.83
C LYS A 212 10.46 14.98 4.64
N GLY A 213 9.41 15.59 4.13
CA GLY A 213 8.12 15.67 4.82
C GLY A 213 7.39 14.35 4.95
N ALA A 214 6.53 14.25 5.96
CA ALA A 214 5.49 13.22 5.99
C ALA A 214 4.42 13.53 4.93
N SER A 215 3.73 12.47 4.46
CA SER A 215 2.56 12.64 3.59
C SER A 215 1.50 13.46 4.32
N THR A 216 1.04 14.54 3.68
CA THR A 216 -0.05 15.38 4.22
C THR A 216 -1.42 14.98 3.70
N LEU A 217 -1.46 13.99 2.81
CA LEU A 217 -2.69 13.37 2.34
C LEU A 217 -2.91 12.09 3.13
N GLY A 218 -4.14 11.84 3.59
CA GLY A 218 -4.50 10.55 4.15
C GLY A 218 -4.27 9.42 3.14
N GLY A 219 -4.18 8.19 3.63
CA GLY A 219 -4.15 7.02 2.76
C GLY A 219 -5.48 6.84 2.03
N THR A 220 -5.44 6.07 0.96
CA THR A 220 -6.63 5.77 0.16
C THR A 220 -7.34 4.58 0.77
N HIS A 221 -8.58 4.76 1.21
CA HIS A 221 -9.41 3.65 1.65
C HIS A 221 -9.85 2.82 0.45
N ILE A 222 -9.60 1.51 0.49
CA ILE A 222 -9.89 0.59 -0.63
C ILE A 222 -10.84 -0.50 -0.15
N TRP A 223 -11.84 -0.79 -0.98
CA TRP A 223 -12.77 -1.90 -0.84
C TRP A 223 -12.67 -2.83 -2.04
N PHE A 224 -13.00 -4.10 -1.83
CA PHE A 224 -13.11 -5.12 -2.87
C PHE A 224 -14.57 -5.53 -3.06
N ASP A 225 -15.07 -5.34 -4.27
CA ASP A 225 -16.40 -5.78 -4.68
C ASP A 225 -16.31 -7.22 -5.22
N GLU A 226 -16.87 -8.18 -4.47
CA GLU A 226 -16.86 -9.61 -4.81
C GLU A 226 -17.74 -9.94 -6.03
N GLU A 227 -18.79 -9.15 -6.30
CA GLU A 227 -19.69 -9.42 -7.43
C GLU A 227 -19.04 -9.05 -8.76
N VAL A 228 -18.26 -7.96 -8.76
CA VAL A 228 -17.58 -7.44 -9.95
C VAL A 228 -16.15 -7.96 -10.06
N GLY A 229 -15.52 -8.37 -8.95
CA GLY A 229 -14.13 -8.78 -8.89
C GLY A 229 -13.16 -7.60 -9.10
N ARG A 230 -13.47 -6.46 -8.49
CA ARG A 230 -12.71 -5.19 -8.65
C ARG A 230 -12.57 -4.42 -7.35
N LEU A 231 -11.52 -3.59 -7.31
CA LEU A 231 -11.31 -2.63 -6.23
C LEU A 231 -12.12 -1.35 -6.48
N ASN A 232 -12.54 -0.68 -5.40
CA ASN A 232 -13.21 0.61 -5.44
C ASN A 232 -12.89 1.45 -4.20
N THR A 233 -13.24 2.74 -4.26
CA THR A 233 -13.12 3.70 -3.15
C THR A 233 -14.50 4.20 -2.67
N GLU A 234 -15.56 3.47 -3.02
CA GLU A 234 -16.95 3.90 -2.82
C GLU A 234 -17.66 3.12 -1.70
N GLU A 235 -16.90 2.52 -0.79
CA GLU A 235 -17.42 1.74 0.34
C GLU A 235 -18.26 0.52 -0.07
N ARG A 236 -18.04 0.00 -1.29
CA ARG A 236 -18.75 -1.16 -1.83
C ARG A 236 -17.96 -2.45 -1.62
N GLY A 237 -18.54 -3.43 -0.93
CA GLY A 237 -17.92 -4.73 -0.68
C GLY A 237 -17.03 -4.77 0.57
N HIS A 238 -16.00 -5.61 0.54
CA HIS A 238 -15.14 -5.85 1.71
C HIS A 238 -14.04 -4.79 1.84
N TYR A 239 -13.95 -4.15 2.99
CA TYR A 239 -12.92 -3.15 3.26
C TYR A 239 -11.54 -3.80 3.42
N LEU A 240 -10.58 -3.43 2.57
CA LEU A 240 -9.22 -3.98 2.59
C LEU A 240 -8.26 -3.19 3.49
N GLY A 241 -8.57 -1.90 3.73
CA GLY A 241 -7.75 -1.02 4.55
C GLY A 241 -7.45 0.33 3.89
N GLU A 242 -6.65 1.13 4.60
CA GLU A 242 -6.09 2.38 4.14
C GLU A 242 -4.72 2.13 3.49
N PHE A 243 -4.52 2.59 2.27
CA PHE A 243 -3.32 2.33 1.45
C PHE A 243 -2.51 3.61 1.19
N PHE A 244 -1.20 3.49 1.33
CA PHE A 244 -0.20 4.49 0.96
C PHE A 244 0.64 3.99 -0.23
N ASN A 245 1.37 4.89 -0.88
CA ASN A 245 2.24 4.50 -1.99
C ASN A 245 3.28 3.46 -1.56
N GLY A 246 3.40 2.40 -2.36
CA GLY A 246 4.23 1.23 -2.06
C GLY A 246 3.51 0.12 -1.29
N ASP A 247 2.34 0.38 -0.70
CA ASP A 247 1.51 -0.67 -0.14
C ASP A 247 1.03 -1.61 -1.24
N LYS A 248 0.91 -2.88 -0.89
CA LYS A 248 0.49 -3.94 -1.82
C LYS A 248 -0.75 -4.65 -1.28
N ILE A 249 -1.50 -5.23 -2.20
CA ILE A 249 -2.54 -6.19 -1.90
C ILE A 249 -1.94 -7.57 -2.11
N VAL A 250 -2.28 -8.53 -1.25
CA VAL A 250 -1.95 -9.95 -1.44
C VAL A 250 -3.21 -10.72 -1.78
N VAL A 251 -3.08 -11.61 -2.76
CA VAL A 251 -4.17 -12.43 -3.29
C VAL A 251 -3.82 -13.90 -3.09
N TYR A 252 -4.80 -14.68 -2.62
CA TYR A 252 -4.73 -16.14 -2.49
C TYR A 252 -5.92 -16.78 -3.19
N THR A 253 -5.66 -17.80 -4.00
CA THR A 253 -6.67 -18.47 -4.82
C THR A 253 -6.93 -19.91 -4.35
N ARG A 254 -8.05 -20.48 -4.78
CA ARG A 254 -8.45 -21.87 -4.47
C ARG A 254 -7.62 -22.89 -5.21
N SER A 255 -7.15 -22.56 -6.41
CA SER A 255 -6.11 -23.32 -7.12
C SER A 255 -4.73 -23.26 -6.44
N GLY A 256 -4.57 -22.40 -5.42
CA GLY A 256 -3.39 -22.33 -4.57
C GLY A 256 -2.25 -21.50 -5.16
N TYR A 257 -2.60 -20.48 -5.95
CA TYR A 257 -1.69 -19.41 -6.35
C TYR A 257 -1.74 -18.26 -5.35
N CYS A 258 -0.58 -17.64 -5.14
CA CYS A 258 -0.48 -16.38 -4.44
C CYS A 258 0.41 -15.39 -5.20
N HIS A 259 0.03 -14.12 -5.13
CA HIS A 259 0.82 -13.01 -5.63
C HIS A 259 0.45 -11.73 -4.89
N THR A 260 1.29 -10.72 -5.03
CA THR A 260 0.99 -9.35 -4.61
C THR A 260 0.78 -8.45 -5.81
N THR A 261 -0.15 -7.52 -5.71
CA THR A 261 -0.42 -6.51 -6.73
C THR A 261 -0.52 -5.11 -6.09
N SER A 262 -0.55 -4.07 -6.92
CA SER A 262 -0.86 -2.70 -6.49
C SER A 262 -2.33 -2.61 -6.04
N TYR A 263 -2.72 -1.45 -5.52
CA TYR A 263 -4.12 -1.13 -5.20
C TYR A 263 -4.80 -0.31 -6.32
N ASP A 264 -4.33 -0.43 -7.57
CA ASP A 264 -4.96 0.23 -8.71
C ASP A 264 -6.39 -0.31 -8.94
N LEU A 265 -7.36 0.59 -9.08
CA LEU A 265 -8.77 0.26 -9.31
C LEU A 265 -9.00 -0.45 -10.65
N SER A 266 -8.05 -0.38 -11.59
CA SER A 266 -8.10 -1.19 -12.82
C SER A 266 -7.75 -2.65 -12.62
N ASN A 267 -7.21 -3.04 -11.46
CA ASN A 267 -6.85 -4.43 -11.20
C ASN A 267 -8.07 -5.33 -11.23
N HIS A 268 -7.93 -6.46 -11.92
CA HIS A 268 -8.94 -7.50 -12.00
C HIS A 268 -8.46 -8.73 -11.25
N PHE A 269 -9.38 -9.35 -10.52
CA PHE A 269 -9.09 -10.49 -9.67
C PHE A 269 -9.84 -11.72 -10.19
N GLU A 270 -9.20 -12.87 -10.02
CA GLU A 270 -9.67 -14.17 -10.48
C GLU A 270 -10.92 -14.64 -9.71
N ASP A 271 -11.77 -15.45 -10.35
CA ASP A 271 -13.01 -15.93 -9.74
C ASP A 271 -12.80 -16.98 -8.63
N ASP A 272 -11.66 -17.66 -8.63
CA ASP A 272 -11.34 -18.68 -7.64
C ASP A 272 -10.66 -18.09 -6.39
N LEU A 273 -10.83 -16.79 -6.15
CA LEU A 273 -10.28 -16.07 -5.00
C LEU A 273 -10.77 -16.68 -3.68
N ILE A 274 -9.82 -16.97 -2.78
CA ILE A 274 -10.10 -17.37 -1.41
C ILE A 274 -9.91 -16.21 -0.46
N ARG A 275 -8.89 -15.38 -0.69
CA ARG A 275 -8.59 -14.26 0.19
C ARG A 275 -7.89 -13.14 -0.56
N ILE A 276 -8.31 -11.92 -0.25
CA ILE A 276 -7.70 -10.67 -0.71
C ILE A 276 -7.59 -9.74 0.48
N GLU A 277 -6.41 -9.22 0.74
CA GLU A 277 -6.18 -8.32 1.88
C GLU A 277 -4.95 -7.43 1.65
N LYS A 278 -4.82 -6.37 2.44
CA LYS A 278 -3.60 -5.58 2.48
C LYS A 278 -2.41 -6.46 2.89
N TYR A 279 -1.35 -6.44 2.10
CA TYR A 279 -0.14 -7.20 2.37
C TYR A 279 0.52 -6.71 3.66
N THR A 280 0.68 -7.63 4.61
CA THR A 280 1.38 -7.38 5.87
C THR A 280 2.62 -8.25 5.93
N PRO A 281 3.84 -7.67 5.92
CA PRO A 281 5.07 -8.43 6.03
C PRO A 281 5.09 -9.34 7.25
N SER A 282 5.62 -10.56 7.08
CA SER A 282 5.75 -11.55 8.16
C SER A 282 4.44 -12.07 8.77
N LYS A 283 3.27 -11.70 8.23
CA LYS A 283 2.00 -12.30 8.62
C LYS A 283 2.04 -13.79 8.31
N VAL A 284 1.77 -14.64 9.31
CA VAL A 284 1.81 -16.09 9.16
C VAL A 284 0.42 -16.60 8.80
N LEU A 285 0.34 -17.35 7.71
CA LEU A 285 -0.87 -18.02 7.26
C LEU A 285 -0.79 -19.52 7.51
N SER A 286 -1.94 -20.12 7.73
CA SER A 286 -2.12 -21.56 7.88
C SER A 286 -3.09 -22.06 6.81
N ALA A 287 -2.62 -22.91 5.90
CA ALA A 287 -3.44 -23.46 4.82
C ALA A 287 -3.66 -24.96 5.02
N VAL A 288 -4.93 -25.38 4.93
CA VAL A 288 -5.33 -26.77 4.72
C VAL A 288 -5.61 -26.93 3.24
N TYR A 289 -4.98 -27.88 2.57
CA TYR A 289 -5.21 -28.13 1.16
C TYR A 289 -5.25 -29.62 0.85
N TYR A 290 -5.95 -29.98 -0.22
CA TYR A 290 -5.97 -31.33 -0.76
C TYR A 290 -4.89 -31.48 -1.83
N ASP A 291 -4.04 -32.49 -1.68
CA ASP A 291 -3.05 -32.87 -2.67
C ASP A 291 -3.63 -34.00 -3.54
N ALA A 292 -3.90 -33.72 -4.81
CA ALA A 292 -4.48 -34.69 -5.72
C ALA A 292 -3.50 -35.79 -6.17
N GLY A 293 -2.19 -35.52 -6.17
CA GLY A 293 -1.17 -36.50 -6.50
C GLY A 293 -1.02 -37.58 -5.42
N GLN A 294 -1.06 -37.16 -4.15
CA GLN A 294 -0.96 -38.05 -2.99
C GLN A 294 -2.33 -38.52 -2.47
N LYS A 295 -3.41 -37.85 -2.85
CA LYS A 295 -4.79 -38.09 -2.41
C LYS A 295 -4.99 -37.96 -0.91
N TYR A 296 -4.28 -37.00 -0.29
CA TYR A 296 -4.37 -36.71 1.14
C TYR A 296 -4.50 -35.21 1.39
N TYR A 297 -5.01 -34.86 2.56
CA TYR A 297 -5.04 -33.48 3.05
C TYR A 297 -3.76 -33.15 3.80
N TYR A 298 -3.22 -31.96 3.53
CA TYR A 298 -2.01 -31.43 4.15
C TYR A 298 -2.34 -30.12 4.86
N LEU A 299 -1.64 -29.89 5.97
CA LEU A 299 -1.64 -28.63 6.70
C LEU A 299 -0.25 -28.01 6.63
N LYS A 300 -0.21 -26.71 6.34
CA LYS A 300 1.02 -25.95 6.16
C LYS A 300 0.90 -24.59 6.84
N ARG A 301 1.98 -24.13 7.45
CA ARG A 301 2.13 -22.76 7.94
C ARG A 301 3.27 -22.07 7.23
N PHE A 302 3.06 -20.83 6.78
CA PHE A 302 4.05 -20.08 6.01
C PHE A 302 3.86 -18.57 6.18
N PRO A 303 4.93 -17.76 6.08
CA PRO A 303 4.79 -16.31 6.05
C PRO A 303 4.21 -15.86 4.70
N ALA A 304 3.44 -14.79 4.69
CA ALA A 304 3.08 -14.09 3.47
C ALA A 304 4.37 -13.57 2.80
N GLU A 305 4.52 -13.85 1.51
CA GLU A 305 5.66 -13.39 0.71
C GLU A 305 5.18 -12.41 -0.36
N ALA A 306 5.98 -11.37 -0.61
CA ALA A 306 5.73 -10.43 -1.70
C ALA A 306 6.27 -10.98 -3.02
N GLY A 307 5.47 -10.86 -4.09
CA GLY A 307 5.87 -11.28 -5.43
C GLY A 307 4.76 -11.04 -6.44
N GLU A 308 5.04 -10.24 -7.47
CA GLU A 308 4.06 -9.90 -8.51
C GLU A 308 3.78 -11.07 -9.45
N LYS A 309 4.78 -11.93 -9.66
CA LYS A 309 4.60 -13.14 -10.45
C LYS A 309 3.81 -14.18 -9.64
N PRO A 310 2.66 -14.68 -10.15
CA PRO A 310 1.93 -15.76 -9.52
C PRO A 310 2.82 -16.96 -9.24
N SER A 311 2.75 -17.45 -8.00
CA SER A 311 3.49 -18.61 -7.53
C SER A 311 2.58 -19.54 -6.74
N ARG A 312 2.80 -20.85 -6.85
CA ARG A 312 2.01 -21.82 -6.10
C ARG A 312 2.54 -21.96 -4.68
N PHE A 313 1.61 -21.95 -3.72
CA PHE A 313 1.91 -22.24 -2.31
C PHE A 313 1.40 -23.63 -1.87
N ILE A 314 0.76 -24.38 -2.78
CA ILE A 314 0.41 -25.79 -2.64
C ILE A 314 1.11 -26.65 -3.71
N ASP A 315 0.88 -27.96 -3.70
CA ASP A 315 1.43 -28.91 -4.67
C ASP A 315 1.05 -28.55 -6.12
N GLU A 316 1.94 -28.84 -7.08
CA GLU A 316 1.82 -28.40 -8.49
C GLU A 316 0.73 -29.12 -9.30
N ASN A 317 0.06 -30.14 -8.75
CA ASN A 317 -1.05 -30.79 -9.43
C ASN A 317 -2.26 -29.83 -9.61
N GLU A 318 -2.82 -29.76 -10.83
CA GLU A 318 -3.97 -28.89 -11.17
C GLU A 318 -5.27 -29.27 -10.43
N ALA A 319 -5.41 -30.54 -10.04
CA ALA A 319 -6.56 -31.01 -9.27
C ALA A 319 -6.39 -30.80 -7.75
N SER A 320 -5.24 -30.30 -7.30
CA SER A 320 -5.03 -29.88 -5.90
C SER A 320 -5.71 -28.55 -5.65
N TYR A 321 -6.35 -28.40 -4.49
CA TYR A 321 -7.08 -27.19 -4.13
C TYR A 321 -6.98 -26.89 -2.64
N VAL A 322 -7.07 -25.61 -2.31
CA VAL A 322 -7.09 -25.11 -0.92
C VAL A 322 -8.48 -25.31 -0.33
N VAL A 323 -8.52 -25.84 0.88
CA VAL A 323 -9.76 -26.11 1.64
C VAL A 323 -10.02 -24.98 2.63
N LEU A 324 -9.00 -24.60 3.42
CA LEU A 324 -9.08 -23.51 4.40
C LEU A 324 -7.79 -22.67 4.35
N LEU A 325 -7.93 -21.37 4.55
CA LEU A 325 -6.82 -20.43 4.71
C LEU A 325 -7.11 -19.52 5.92
N MET A 326 -6.30 -19.68 6.95
CA MET A 326 -6.50 -19.05 8.27
C MET A 326 -5.29 -18.16 8.60
N ASP A 327 -5.54 -17.07 9.32
CA ASP A 327 -4.52 -16.12 9.77
C ASP A 327 -4.49 -15.91 11.30
N ALA A 328 -5.31 -16.64 12.04
CA ALA A 328 -5.29 -16.62 13.50
C ALA A 328 -3.92 -17.07 14.05
N PRO A 329 -3.41 -16.46 15.14
CA PRO A 329 -2.11 -16.85 15.73
C PRO A 329 -2.05 -18.31 16.19
N LEU A 330 -3.14 -18.81 16.77
CA LEU A 330 -3.29 -20.17 17.28
C LEU A 330 -4.53 -20.84 16.68
N PRO A 331 -4.54 -21.13 15.36
CA PRO A 331 -5.72 -21.65 14.69
C PRO A 331 -6.00 -23.09 15.13
N ARG A 332 -7.29 -23.44 15.11
CA ARG A 332 -7.78 -24.79 15.39
C ARG A 332 -8.67 -25.25 14.26
N ILE A 333 -8.57 -26.53 13.93
CA ILE A 333 -9.43 -27.16 12.94
C ILE A 333 -9.99 -28.46 13.49
N GLU A 334 -11.18 -28.83 13.01
CA GLU A 334 -11.76 -30.15 13.20
C GLU A 334 -11.79 -30.90 11.87
N VAL A 335 -11.35 -32.16 11.87
CA VAL A 335 -11.43 -33.06 10.73
C VAL A 335 -12.46 -34.14 11.04
N ARG A 336 -13.58 -34.12 10.31
CA ARG A 336 -14.62 -35.15 10.39
C ARG A 336 -14.37 -36.23 9.34
N PHE A 337 -14.41 -37.48 9.76
CA PHE A 337 -14.13 -38.62 8.90
C PHE A 337 -15.38 -39.12 8.15
N GLY A 338 -15.17 -39.62 6.93
CA GLY A 338 -16.21 -40.03 6.00
C GLY A 338 -16.06 -41.46 5.48
N GLY A 339 -17.09 -41.94 4.77
CA GLY A 339 -17.12 -43.28 4.19
C GLY A 339 -16.83 -44.38 5.22
N LYS A 340 -15.84 -45.25 4.92
CA LYS A 340 -15.45 -46.36 5.81
C LYS A 340 -14.90 -45.94 7.16
N ASP A 341 -14.41 -44.70 7.28
CA ASP A 341 -13.80 -44.16 8.50
C ASP A 341 -14.80 -43.31 9.32
N LYS A 342 -16.08 -43.21 8.89
CA LYS A 342 -17.11 -42.36 9.53
C LYS A 342 -17.38 -42.69 11.00
N PHE A 343 -17.08 -43.91 11.43
CA PHE A 343 -17.25 -44.34 12.83
C PHE A 343 -16.22 -43.71 13.79
N ARG A 344 -15.15 -43.10 13.27
CA ARG A 344 -14.09 -42.49 14.08
C ARG A 344 -14.55 -41.16 14.66
N PRO A 345 -14.15 -40.82 15.90
CA PRO A 345 -14.41 -39.49 16.45
C PRO A 345 -13.67 -38.42 15.61
N PRO A 346 -14.20 -37.18 15.54
CA PRO A 346 -13.51 -36.08 14.86
C PRO A 346 -12.11 -35.84 15.43
N LEU A 347 -11.16 -35.51 14.55
CA LEU A 347 -9.81 -35.14 14.93
C LEU A 347 -9.71 -33.63 15.06
N VAL A 348 -9.50 -33.14 16.28
CA VAL A 348 -9.21 -31.73 16.54
C VAL A 348 -7.71 -31.50 16.48
N VAL A 349 -7.28 -30.51 15.70
CA VAL A 349 -5.86 -30.17 15.52
C VAL A 349 -5.61 -28.72 15.94
N ASN A 350 -4.72 -28.55 16.92
CA ASN A 350 -4.10 -27.26 17.21
C ASN A 350 -2.97 -27.03 16.19
N VAL A 351 -3.16 -26.09 15.28
CA VAL A 351 -2.32 -25.95 14.08
C VAL A 351 -0.88 -25.58 14.44
N ALA A 352 -0.70 -24.69 15.41
CA ALA A 352 0.62 -24.24 15.85
C ALA A 352 1.47 -25.37 16.47
N ASP A 353 0.84 -26.28 17.22
CA ASP A 353 1.49 -27.46 17.82
C ASP A 353 1.75 -28.55 16.77
N PHE A 354 0.88 -28.66 15.78
CA PHE A 354 0.95 -29.70 14.76
C PHE A 354 2.10 -29.48 13.76
N ILE A 355 2.34 -28.22 13.39
CA ILE A 355 3.37 -27.83 12.42
C ILE A 355 3.92 -26.43 12.72
N GLY A 356 5.25 -26.31 12.72
CA GLY A 356 5.94 -25.01 12.77
C GLY A 356 5.89 -24.26 11.44
N VAL A 357 6.23 -22.97 11.45
CA VAL A 357 6.28 -22.15 10.23
C VAL A 357 7.37 -22.69 9.28
N LYS A 358 7.01 -22.88 8.02
CA LYS A 358 7.88 -23.33 6.93
C LYS A 358 7.89 -22.28 5.81
N SER A 359 8.72 -22.49 4.80
CA SER A 359 8.71 -21.64 3.60
C SER A 359 7.42 -21.81 2.80
N ILE A 360 7.06 -20.81 1.99
CA ILE A 360 5.89 -20.86 1.12
C ILE A 360 5.97 -21.96 0.04
N LYS A 361 7.13 -22.58 -0.17
CA LYS A 361 7.29 -23.72 -1.11
C LYS A 361 7.26 -25.10 -0.44
N ALA A 362 7.29 -25.15 0.89
CA ALA A 362 7.27 -26.43 1.59
C ALA A 362 5.92 -27.14 1.45
N LYS A 363 5.91 -28.48 1.38
CA LYS A 363 4.65 -29.25 1.26
C LYS A 363 3.78 -29.19 2.52
N GLY A 364 4.37 -29.03 3.70
CA GLY A 364 3.65 -29.12 4.97
C GLY A 364 3.55 -30.55 5.49
N LYS A 365 2.64 -30.80 6.44
CA LYS A 365 2.48 -32.09 7.12
C LYS A 365 1.10 -32.67 6.82
N ARG A 366 1.07 -33.95 6.46
CA ARG A 366 -0.19 -34.67 6.18
C ARG A 366 -1.06 -34.71 7.43
N LEU A 367 -2.32 -34.31 7.31
CA LEU A 367 -3.28 -34.29 8.41
C LEU A 367 -3.69 -35.70 8.85
N THR A 368 -4.03 -36.55 7.88
CA THR A 368 -4.54 -37.90 8.14
C THR A 368 -4.41 -38.79 6.90
N THR A 369 -4.42 -40.09 7.11
CA THR A 369 -4.53 -41.11 6.05
C THR A 369 -5.95 -41.66 5.89
N HIS A 370 -6.87 -41.29 6.79
CA HIS A 370 -8.26 -41.72 6.77
C HIS A 370 -9.08 -40.92 5.75
N LYS A 371 -10.21 -41.48 5.33
CA LYS A 371 -11.13 -40.76 4.45
C LYS A 371 -11.79 -39.61 5.21
N VAL A 372 -11.62 -38.39 4.71
CA VAL A 372 -12.20 -37.16 5.27
C VAL A 372 -13.55 -36.90 4.61
N ASP A 373 -14.53 -36.45 5.41
CA ASP A 373 -15.82 -35.95 4.95
C ASP A 373 -15.78 -34.42 4.87
N GLU A 374 -15.32 -33.78 5.95
CA GLU A 374 -15.37 -32.34 6.13
C GLU A 374 -14.18 -31.86 7.00
N ILE A 375 -13.66 -30.67 6.71
CA ILE A 375 -12.68 -29.97 7.54
C ILE A 375 -13.24 -28.60 7.85
N THR A 376 -13.40 -28.27 9.13
CA THR A 376 -13.96 -27.00 9.59
C THR A 376 -12.96 -26.25 10.45
N GLU A 377 -12.97 -24.92 10.34
CA GLU A 377 -12.25 -24.05 11.27
C GLU A 377 -13.01 -23.98 12.60
N LEU A 378 -12.27 -24.05 13.71
CA LEU A 378 -12.79 -23.86 15.07
C LEU A 378 -12.27 -22.54 15.63
N GLU A 379 -12.89 -22.06 16.71
CA GLU A 379 -12.38 -20.89 17.43
C GLU A 379 -10.90 -21.08 17.82
N PRO A 380 -10.03 -20.11 17.48
CA PRO A 380 -8.62 -20.12 17.84
C PRO A 380 -8.41 -20.17 19.36
N LEU A 381 -7.25 -20.69 19.80
CA LEU A 381 -6.89 -20.59 21.22
C LEU A 381 -6.54 -19.14 21.57
N PRO A 382 -6.87 -18.68 22.80
CA PRO A 382 -6.38 -17.41 23.28
C PRO A 382 -4.84 -17.46 23.35
N PRO A 383 -4.16 -16.35 23.06
CA PRO A 383 -2.71 -16.28 23.25
C PRO A 383 -2.39 -16.57 24.73
N PRO A 384 -1.24 -17.22 25.01
CA PRO A 384 -0.81 -17.41 26.39
C PRO A 384 -0.74 -16.05 27.08
N PRO A 385 -1.13 -15.96 28.38
CA PRO A 385 -1.03 -14.72 29.13
C PRO A 385 0.42 -14.23 29.05
N THR A 386 0.61 -13.03 28.53
CA THR A 386 1.92 -12.38 28.52
C THR A 386 2.36 -12.21 29.96
N THR A 387 3.33 -13.01 30.43
CA THR A 387 4.10 -12.66 31.61
C THR A 387 4.78 -11.34 31.27
N ALA A 388 4.25 -10.25 31.80
CA ALA A 388 4.98 -8.99 31.85
C ALA A 388 6.37 -9.30 32.44
N PRO A 389 7.47 -8.77 31.87
CA PRO A 389 8.77 -8.93 32.48
C PRO A 389 8.66 -8.46 33.94
N GLU A 390 8.93 -9.36 34.89
CA GLU A 390 9.10 -9.00 36.28
C GLU A 390 10.06 -7.81 36.32
N GLN A 391 9.58 -6.67 36.80
CA GLN A 391 10.45 -5.57 37.15
C GLN A 391 11.38 -6.09 38.24
N SER A 392 12.61 -6.39 37.86
CA SER A 392 13.69 -6.59 38.80
C SER A 392 13.87 -5.27 39.54
N TYR A 393 13.33 -5.17 40.75
CA TYR A 393 13.75 -4.16 41.71
C TYR A 393 15.28 -4.31 41.86
N PRO A 394 16.07 -3.24 41.67
CA PRO A 394 17.49 -3.33 41.89
C PRO A 394 17.73 -3.65 43.37
N ALA A 395 18.56 -4.67 43.60
CA ALA A 395 19.07 -5.01 44.92
C ALA A 395 19.67 -3.75 45.55
N SER A 396 19.18 -3.39 46.73
CA SER A 396 19.77 -2.35 47.56
C SER A 396 21.25 -2.66 47.79
N GLU A 397 22.11 -1.77 47.30
CA GLU A 397 23.54 -1.76 47.63
C GLU A 397 23.70 -1.71 49.15
N LYS A 398 24.33 -2.75 49.71
CA LYS A 398 24.96 -2.65 51.03
C LYS A 398 26.21 -1.81 50.86
N THR A 399 26.18 -0.57 51.34
CA THR A 399 27.38 0.17 51.68
C THR A 399 27.71 -0.09 53.15
N ASP A 400 28.76 -0.88 53.38
CA ASP A 400 29.46 -0.91 54.65
C ASP A 400 30.24 0.40 54.82
N SER A 401 30.00 1.14 55.90
CA SER A 401 31.01 2.00 56.51
C SER A 401 30.79 2.06 58.02
N VAL A 402 31.75 1.46 58.71
CA VAL A 402 31.97 1.46 60.16
C VAL A 402 32.36 2.87 60.61
N ASP A 403 31.77 3.38 61.69
CA ASP A 403 32.51 3.98 62.81
C ASP A 403 31.57 4.38 63.98
N ASN A 404 31.86 3.78 65.13
CA ASN A 404 31.51 4.22 66.49
C ASN A 404 32.74 5.04 66.99
N PRO A 405 32.69 5.99 67.96
CA PRO A 405 32.03 5.76 69.25
C PRO A 405 31.51 6.99 70.04
N ALA A 406 30.83 6.67 71.15
CA ALA A 406 30.80 7.37 72.45
C ALA A 406 29.96 8.66 72.63
N THR A 407 28.94 8.62 73.50
CA THR A 407 28.92 9.17 74.88
C THR A 407 27.48 9.43 75.41
N GLY A 408 27.28 9.27 76.73
CA GLY A 408 26.23 9.94 77.52
C GLY A 408 24.92 9.16 77.71
N ILE A 409 24.66 8.48 78.85
CA ILE A 409 24.22 8.99 80.18
C ILE A 409 22.68 9.02 80.39
N GLN A 410 22.25 8.23 81.40
CA GLN A 410 21.14 8.37 82.37
C GLN A 410 19.64 8.12 82.08
N MET A 411 19.12 7.20 82.93
CA MET A 411 17.91 7.26 83.80
C MET A 411 16.52 7.09 83.13
N SER A 412 15.81 5.99 83.41
CA SER A 412 14.82 5.79 84.51
C SER A 412 13.53 6.62 84.27
N LEU A 413 12.28 6.20 84.43
CA LEU A 413 11.49 5.24 85.22
C LEU A 413 10.26 4.86 84.35
N GLY A 414 9.61 3.71 84.50
CA GLY A 414 8.64 3.48 85.56
C GLY A 414 7.66 2.37 85.18
N PHE A 415 7.30 1.58 86.18
CA PHE A 415 6.34 0.49 86.20
C PHE A 415 4.89 0.98 86.05
N ASP A 416 4.01 0.11 85.56
CA ASP A 416 2.83 -0.45 86.27
C ASP A 416 1.90 -1.10 85.22
N ASP A 417 1.77 -2.43 85.18
CA ASP A 417 0.88 -3.29 86.00
C ASP A 417 -0.59 -3.17 85.56
N ALA A 418 -1.17 -4.20 84.93
CA ALA A 418 -2.11 -5.16 85.53
C ALA A 418 -3.31 -5.23 84.54
N SER A 419 -4.05 -6.31 84.30
CA SER A 419 -4.22 -7.58 85.00
C SER A 419 -5.02 -8.54 84.13
N LYS A 420 -4.77 -9.84 84.35
CA LYS A 420 -5.61 -11.05 84.24
C LYS A 420 -6.17 -11.49 82.90
#